data_AF-A0A2G5VAF3-F1
#
_entry.id   AF-A0A2G5VAF3-F1
#
_cell.length_a   1.000
_cell.length_b   1.000
_cell.length_c   1.000
_cell.angle_alpha   90.00
_cell.angle_beta   90.00
_cell.angle_gamma   90.00
#
_symmetry.space_group_name_H-M   'P 1'
#
loop_
_entity.id
_entity.type
_entity.pdbx_description
1 polymer ?
#
loop_
_entity_poly.entity_id
_entity_poly.type
_entity_poly.pdbx_seq_one_letter_code
_entity_poly.pdbx_strand_id
1 'polypeptide(L)'
;MEDGVFAMDLVDATYIATTHTHYWLHSNGSKPTYGEVPRSGHFLFTAPHDTMLEIGGQKFHGRHDTLKLHPIRLTYGETTSEQLQDILDRLGVKENDVFMDLGSGIGQLVIL
;
A
#
# COMPACT_ATOMS: atom_id res chain seq x y z
N MET A 1 -11.66 6.06 -3.33
CA MET A 1 -10.55 5.88 -2.36
C MET A 1 -10.42 7.20 -1.61
N GLU A 2 -11.08 7.36 -0.47
CA GLU A 2 -11.25 8.70 0.15
C GLU A 2 -10.07 9.18 1.02
N ASP A 3 -9.16 8.30 1.47
CA ASP A 3 -8.11 8.70 2.45
C ASP A 3 -6.66 8.49 1.98
N GLY A 4 -6.44 8.15 0.70
CA GLY A 4 -5.09 7.97 0.15
C GLY A 4 -4.32 6.76 0.71
N VAL A 5 -5.00 5.83 1.39
CA VAL A 5 -4.44 4.55 1.88
C VAL A 5 -5.31 3.41 1.37
N PHE A 6 -4.68 2.46 0.68
CA PHE A 6 -5.22 1.15 0.35
C PHE A 6 -4.47 0.10 1.16
N ALA A 7 -5.20 -0.86 1.71
CA ALA A 7 -4.59 -1.95 2.48
C ALA A 7 -5.27 -3.29 2.19
N MET A 8 -4.48 -4.36 2.28
CA MET A 8 -4.95 -5.73 2.13
C MET A 8 -4.31 -6.59 3.22
N ASP A 9 -5.14 -7.27 4.00
CA ASP A 9 -4.67 -8.23 4.96
C ASP A 9 -4.18 -9.51 4.26
N LEU A 10 -2.98 -9.90 4.64
CA LEU A 10 -2.38 -11.20 4.40
C LEU A 10 -2.33 -11.94 5.75
N VAL A 11 -1.94 -13.22 5.71
CA VAL A 11 -1.95 -14.15 6.87
C VAL A 11 -1.47 -13.47 8.16
N ASP A 12 -0.21 -13.06 8.20
CA ASP A 12 0.44 -12.43 9.36
C ASP A 12 0.99 -11.02 9.04
N ALA A 13 0.66 -10.49 7.86
CA ALA A 13 1.12 -9.20 7.36
C ALA A 13 -0.03 -8.38 6.78
N THR A 14 0.14 -7.07 6.69
CA THR A 14 -0.75 -6.19 5.90
C THR A 14 0.06 -5.55 4.79
N TYR A 15 -0.40 -5.68 3.55
CA TYR A 15 0.10 -4.88 2.45
C TYR A 15 -0.54 -3.49 2.51
N ILE A 16 0.28 -2.44 2.38
CA ILE A 16 -0.15 -1.05 2.40
C ILE A 16 0.38 -0.34 1.16
N ALA A 17 -0.52 0.33 0.44
CA ALA A 17 -0.23 1.28 -0.62
C ALA A 17 -0.81 2.65 -0.24
N THR A 18 -0.01 3.71 -0.31
CA THR A 18 -0.41 5.01 0.25
C THR A 18 0.21 6.19 -0.51
N THR A 19 -0.50 7.31 -0.53
CA THR A 19 0.02 8.62 -0.98
C THR A 19 0.55 9.48 0.17
N HIS A 20 0.37 9.05 1.43
CA HIS A 20 0.95 9.72 2.60
C HIS A 20 2.46 9.48 2.66
N THR A 21 3.20 10.45 3.20
CA THR A 21 4.66 10.38 3.28
C THR A 21 5.17 9.79 4.60
N HIS A 22 4.32 9.68 5.62
CA HIS A 22 4.71 9.24 6.95
C HIS A 22 3.67 8.34 7.62
N TYR A 23 4.10 7.61 8.65
CA TYR A 23 3.24 6.82 9.53
C TYR A 23 3.69 6.97 10.99
N TRP A 24 2.83 6.51 11.90
CA TRP A 24 3.13 6.41 13.33
C TRP A 24 3.07 4.95 13.79
N LEU A 25 4.08 4.51 14.53
CA LEU A 25 4.08 3.21 15.19
C LEU A 25 3.75 3.38 16.67
N HIS A 26 2.74 2.66 17.11
CA HIS A 26 2.29 2.62 18.49
C HIS A 26 2.64 1.23 19.04
N SER A 27 3.42 1.18 20.12
CA SER A 27 3.65 -0.05 20.88
C SER A 27 3.22 0.17 22.31
N ASN A 28 2.75 -0.89 22.96
CA ASN A 28 2.19 -0.78 24.30
C ASN A 28 3.17 -0.12 25.30
N GLY A 29 2.66 0.83 26.08
CA GLY A 29 3.45 1.57 27.08
C GLY A 29 4.49 2.54 26.54
N SER A 30 4.62 2.68 25.22
CA SER A 30 5.61 3.56 24.57
C SER A 30 4.96 4.76 23.90
N LYS A 31 5.71 5.85 23.76
CA LYS A 31 5.27 6.98 22.94
C LYS A 31 5.20 6.55 21.47
N PRO A 32 4.26 7.08 20.67
CA PRO A 32 4.22 6.84 19.24
C PRO A 32 5.55 7.24 18.58
N THR A 33 6.04 6.40 17.67
CA THR A 33 7.28 6.62 16.92
C THR A 33 6.95 7.02 15.50
N TYR A 34 7.54 8.12 15.04
CA TYR A 34 7.41 8.60 13.66
C TYR A 34 8.23 7.73 12.69
N GLY A 35 7.69 7.46 11.51
CA GLY A 35 8.43 6.83 10.42
C GLY A 35 8.04 7.34 9.03
N GLU A 36 8.98 7.24 8.11
CA GLU A 36 8.81 7.68 6.71
C GLU A 36 8.31 6.52 5.85
N VAL A 37 7.29 6.77 5.03
CA VAL A 37 6.81 5.82 4.04
C VAL A 37 7.90 5.63 2.97
N PRO A 38 8.17 4.39 2.53
CA PRO A 38 9.10 4.17 1.43
C PRO A 38 8.73 4.96 0.19
N ARG A 39 9.71 5.43 -0.59
CA ARG A 39 9.46 6.28 -1.77
C ARG A 39 8.52 5.67 -2.81
N SER A 40 8.37 4.35 -2.84
CA SER A 40 7.39 3.69 -3.71
C SER A 40 5.95 3.99 -3.29
N GLY A 41 5.68 4.25 -2.02
CA GLY A 41 4.33 4.27 -1.44
C GLY A 41 3.81 2.88 -1.07
N HIS A 42 4.60 1.82 -1.30
CA HIS A 42 4.18 0.42 -1.14
C HIS A 42 5.09 -0.33 -0.16
N PHE A 43 4.50 -1.01 0.82
CA PHE A 43 5.24 -1.84 1.77
C PHE A 43 4.38 -2.92 2.43
N LEU A 44 5.05 -3.97 2.90
CA LEU A 44 4.45 -4.95 3.80
C LEU A 44 4.73 -4.54 5.25
N PHE A 45 3.69 -4.55 6.07
CA PHE A 45 3.76 -4.36 7.50
C PHE A 45 3.56 -5.69 8.22
N THR A 46 4.52 -6.05 9.06
CA THR A 46 4.43 -7.13 10.05
C THR A 46 4.84 -6.56 11.39
N ALA A 47 4.17 -6.93 12.47
CA ALA A 47 4.51 -6.51 13.82
C ALA A 47 3.89 -7.40 14.89
N PRO A 48 4.41 -7.37 16.13
CA PRO A 48 3.77 -8.00 17.30
C PRO A 48 2.34 -7.50 17.52
N HIS A 49 1.53 -8.33 18.18
CA HIS A 49 0.11 -8.03 18.47
C HIS A 49 -0.11 -6.78 19.33
N ASP A 50 0.91 -6.33 20.06
CA ASP A 50 0.89 -5.12 20.88
C ASP A 50 1.33 -3.86 20.11
N THR A 51 1.60 -3.99 18.81
CA THR A 51 2.07 -2.94 17.93
C THR A 51 1.03 -2.63 16.86
N MET A 52 0.85 -1.33 16.58
CA MET A 52 -0.11 -0.81 15.61
C MET A 52 0.55 0.27 14.75
N LEU A 53 0.31 0.23 13.44
CA LEU A 53 0.71 1.27 12.49
C LEU A 53 -0.48 2.17 12.18
N GLU A 54 -0.33 3.46 12.38
CA GLU A 54 -1.31 4.49 12.03
C GLU A 54 -0.81 5.30 10.82
N ILE A 55 -1.64 5.39 9.78
CA ILE A 55 -1.34 6.15 8.56
C ILE A 55 -2.62 6.67 7.92
N GLY A 56 -2.66 7.95 7.57
CA GLY A 56 -3.86 8.58 7.00
C GLY A 56 -5.10 8.43 7.90
N GLY A 57 -4.92 8.35 9.23
CA GLY A 57 -6.00 8.08 10.19
C GLY A 57 -6.46 6.61 10.29
N GLN A 58 -5.97 5.73 9.41
CA GLN A 58 -6.23 4.28 9.45
C GLN A 58 -5.24 3.57 10.37
N LYS A 59 -5.68 2.48 11.00
CA LYS A 59 -4.91 1.72 12.00
C LYS A 59 -4.79 0.26 11.62
N PHE A 60 -3.56 -0.25 11.63
CA PHE A 60 -3.23 -1.63 11.24
C PHE A 60 -2.52 -2.33 12.40
N HIS A 61 -3.12 -3.40 12.93
CA HIS A 61 -2.58 -4.14 14.06
C HIS A 61 -1.63 -5.25 13.59
N GLY A 62 -0.53 -5.42 14.32
CA GLY A 62 0.41 -6.50 14.13
C GLY A 62 -0.19 -7.88 14.39
N ARG A 63 0.28 -8.87 13.63
CA ARG A 63 -0.14 -10.29 13.69
C ARG A 63 1.04 -11.26 13.57
N HIS A 64 2.26 -10.80 13.85
CA HIS A 64 3.51 -11.54 13.69
C HIS A 64 4.45 -11.28 14.87
N ASP A 65 5.32 -12.20 15.25
CA ASP A 65 6.28 -11.99 16.36
C ASP A 65 7.34 -10.88 16.14
N THR A 66 7.45 -10.30 14.95
CA THR A 66 8.53 -9.37 14.61
C THR A 66 8.03 -8.16 13.86
N LEU A 67 8.52 -6.97 14.25
CA LEU A 67 8.30 -5.74 13.51
C LEU A 67 9.22 -5.71 12.28
N LYS A 68 8.62 -5.76 11.08
CA LYS A 68 9.31 -5.49 9.82
C LYS A 68 8.40 -4.68 8.90
N LEU A 69 9.00 -3.63 8.35
CA LEU A 69 8.47 -2.89 7.21
C LEU A 69 9.32 -3.26 6.02
N HIS A 70 8.74 -3.97 5.05
CA HIS A 70 9.44 -4.38 3.85
C HIS A 70 9.00 -3.51 2.67
N PRO A 71 9.82 -2.54 2.23
CA PRO A 71 9.51 -1.73 1.07
C PRO A 71 9.35 -2.60 -0.17
N ILE A 72 8.24 -2.44 -0.87
CA ILE A 72 8.08 -3.05 -2.19
C ILE A 72 8.71 -2.09 -3.19
N ARG A 73 9.84 -2.51 -3.76
CA ARG A 73 10.51 -1.77 -4.81
C ARG A 73 9.74 -1.96 -6.10
N LEU A 74 9.20 -0.86 -6.61
CA LEU A 74 8.71 -0.79 -7.97
C LEU A 74 9.86 -0.27 -8.83
N THR A 75 10.35 -1.10 -9.76
CA THR A 75 11.14 -0.57 -10.86
C THR A 75 10.21 0.26 -11.71
N TYR A 76 10.37 1.58 -11.67
CA TYR A 76 9.59 2.51 -12.47
C TYR A 76 9.83 2.21 -13.95
N GLY A 77 8.88 1.52 -14.56
CA GLY A 77 8.66 1.53 -16.00
C GLY A 77 7.33 2.24 -16.20
N GLU A 78 7.33 3.36 -16.92
CA GLU A 78 6.07 4.00 -17.28
C GLU A 78 5.33 3.07 -18.23
N THR A 79 4.16 2.58 -17.79
CA THR A 79 3.19 1.97 -18.69
C THR A 79 2.41 3.09 -19.35
N THR A 80 2.49 3.20 -20.68
CA THR A 80 1.72 4.18 -21.44
C THR A 80 0.22 3.82 -21.47
N SER A 81 -0.66 4.78 -21.78
CA SER A 81 -2.10 4.51 -21.96
C SER A 81 -2.36 3.44 -23.04
N GLU A 82 -1.54 3.42 -24.09
CA GLU A 82 -1.64 2.43 -25.17
C GLU A 82 -1.28 1.02 -24.69
N GLN A 83 -0.24 0.90 -23.86
CA GLN A 83 0.13 -0.39 -23.25
C GLN A 83 -0.92 -0.86 -22.24
N LEU A 84 -1.53 0.06 -21.48
CA LEU A 84 -2.63 -0.30 -20.59
C LEU A 84 -3.84 -0.79 -21.38
N GLN A 85 -4.23 -0.11 -22.46
CA GLN A 85 -5.35 -0.53 -23.30
C GLN A 85 -5.13 -1.94 -23.89
N ASP A 86 -3.92 -2.25 -24.40
CA ASP A 86 -3.58 -3.60 -24.88
C ASP A 86 -3.68 -4.65 -23.76
N ILE A 87 -3.29 -4.31 -22.53
CA ILE A 87 -3.44 -5.20 -21.37
C ILE A 87 -4.92 -5.45 -21.04
N LEU A 88 -5.74 -4.39 -20.97
CA LEU A 88 -7.17 -4.49 -20.67
C LEU A 88 -7.90 -5.32 -21.74
N ASP A 89 -7.59 -5.09 -23.01
CA ASP A 89 -8.18 -5.81 -24.14
C ASP A 89 -7.80 -7.29 -24.12
N ARG A 90 -6.54 -7.63 -23.82
CA ARG A 90 -6.07 -9.03 -23.70
C ARG A 90 -6.68 -9.77 -22.52
N LEU A 91 -6.86 -9.08 -21.40
CA LEU A 91 -7.49 -9.64 -20.21
C LEU A 91 -9.02 -9.71 -20.35
N GLY A 92 -9.59 -9.03 -21.34
CA GLY A 92 -11.03 -8.99 -21.58
C GLY A 92 -11.78 -8.31 -20.44
N VAL A 93 -11.16 -7.31 -19.80
CA VAL A 93 -11.75 -6.54 -18.68
C VAL A 93 -13.03 -5.86 -19.16
N LYS A 94 -14.10 -5.98 -18.39
CA LYS A 94 -15.41 -5.41 -18.67
C LYS A 94 -15.74 -4.28 -17.70
N GLU A 95 -16.75 -3.51 -18.01
CA GLU A 95 -17.23 -2.37 -17.20
C GLU A 95 -17.55 -2.73 -15.74
N ASN A 96 -17.91 -4.00 -15.47
CA ASN A 96 -18.25 -4.47 -14.13
C ASN A 96 -17.06 -5.12 -13.39
N ASP A 97 -15.89 -5.19 -14.00
CA ASP A 97 -14.69 -5.77 -13.41
C ASP A 97 -13.93 -4.73 -12.58
N VAL A 98 -13.28 -5.17 -11.51
CA VAL A 98 -12.41 -4.30 -10.70
C VAL A 98 -10.97 -4.47 -11.18
N PHE A 99 -10.43 -3.40 -11.76
CA PHE A 99 -9.00 -3.29 -12.06
C PHE A 99 -8.28 -2.51 -10.95
N MET A 100 -7.09 -2.98 -10.56
CA MET A 100 -6.31 -2.38 -9.48
C MET A 100 -4.84 -2.28 -9.89
N ASP A 101 -4.34 -1.04 -9.99
CA ASP A 101 -2.92 -0.76 -10.20
C ASP A 101 -2.19 -0.66 -8.85
N LEU A 102 -1.43 -1.70 -8.51
CA LEU A 102 -0.63 -1.78 -7.31
C LEU A 102 0.80 -1.27 -7.56
N GLY A 103 0.90 0.01 -7.90
CA GLY A 103 2.19 0.63 -8.20
C GLY A 103 2.14 1.89 -9.06
N SER A 104 1.08 2.68 -8.95
CA SER A 104 0.66 3.64 -9.99
C SER A 104 1.56 4.86 -10.19
N GLY A 105 2.65 4.99 -9.43
CA GLY A 105 3.52 6.16 -9.49
C GLY A 105 2.74 7.43 -9.15
N ILE A 106 2.66 8.38 -10.08
CA ILE A 106 1.87 9.62 -9.93
C ILE A 106 0.36 9.42 -10.20
N GLY A 107 -0.10 8.19 -10.44
CA GLY A 107 -1.52 7.88 -10.62
C GLY A 107 -2.07 8.15 -12.02
N GLN A 108 -1.22 8.25 -13.06
CA GLN A 108 -1.68 8.54 -14.43
C GLN A 108 -2.69 7.51 -14.99
N LEU A 109 -2.70 6.29 -14.44
CA LEU A 109 -3.55 5.18 -14.89
C LEU A 109 -4.83 5.01 -14.06
N VAL A 110 -5.04 5.84 -13.03
CA VAL A 110 -6.23 5.78 -12.15
C VAL A 110 -7.31 6.80 -12.58
N ILE A 111 -7.03 7.65 -13.59
CA ILE A 111 -7.90 8.77 -14.02
C ILE A 111 -8.49 8.54 -15.44
N LEU A 112 -8.73 7.29 -15.84
CA LEU A 112 -9.46 6.97 -17.08
C LEU A 112 -10.89 6.52 -16.80
#